data_AF-A0A961L0J6-F1
#
_entry.id   AF-A0A961L0J6-F1
#
_cell.length_a   1.000
_cell.length_b   1.000
_cell.length_c   1.000
_cell.angle_alpha   90.00
_cell.angle_beta   90.00
_cell.angle_gamma   90.00
#
_symmetry.space_group_name_H-M   'P 1'
#
loop_
_entity.id
_entity.type
_entity.pdbx_description
1 polymer ?
#
loop_
_entity_poly.entity_id
_entity_poly.type
_entity_poly.pdbx_seq_one_letter_code
_entity_poly.pdbx_strand_id
1 'polypeptide(L)'
;VGWNLRRAAFPEPMLAALSLWGLAHMAGGGIPVGDSVLYSLPLIPIVGTGEMTILKYDQLVHAYGFGVTAWVLWHLMAHNHPALRGSRTIYVYPALAAMGLGAVNEIIEFGAVLMVPETNVGGYYNTLLDVCFNALGAVLAMVIVARVEAGRTAARP
;
A
#
# COMPACT_ATOMS: atom_id res chain seq x y z
N VAL A 1 3.57 -14.33 -3.39
CA VAL A 1 3.73 -14.70 -1.96
C VAL A 1 3.84 -16.22 -1.76
N GLY A 2 2.88 -17.02 -2.25
CA GLY A 2 2.83 -18.48 -2.01
C GLY A 2 4.12 -19.26 -2.31
N TRP A 3 4.80 -19.01 -3.43
CA TRP A 3 6.03 -19.72 -3.79
C TRP A 3 7.25 -19.40 -2.91
N ASN A 4 7.26 -18.27 -2.20
CA ASN A 4 8.40 -17.84 -1.38
C ASN A 4 8.18 -18.00 0.12
N LEU A 5 7.03 -18.52 0.58
CA LEU A 5 6.70 -18.63 2.01
C LEU A 5 7.83 -19.27 2.85
N ARG A 6 8.38 -20.39 2.36
CA ARG A 6 9.46 -21.13 3.06
C ARG A 6 10.83 -20.44 2.98
N ARG A 7 11.08 -19.62 1.95
CA ARG A 7 12.38 -18.96 1.74
C ARG A 7 12.44 -17.58 2.37
N ALA A 8 11.34 -16.83 2.31
CA ALA A 8 11.25 -15.48 2.85
C ALA A 8 10.90 -15.46 4.35
N ALA A 9 10.40 -16.57 4.90
CA ALA A 9 10.04 -16.70 6.31
C ALA A 9 9.18 -15.51 6.81
N PHE A 10 8.10 -15.21 6.10
CA PHE A 10 7.21 -14.10 6.45
C PHE A 10 6.56 -14.35 7.82
N PRO A 11 6.62 -13.38 8.74
CA PRO A 11 6.00 -13.54 10.05
C PRO A 11 4.47 -13.49 9.93
N GLU A 12 3.76 -14.18 10.83
CA GLU A 12 2.30 -14.29 10.81
C GLU A 12 1.57 -12.95 10.70
N PRO A 13 1.96 -11.88 11.42
CA PRO A 13 1.28 -10.58 11.30
C PRO A 13 1.40 -9.98 9.89
N MET A 14 2.49 -10.27 9.16
CA MET A 14 2.65 -9.81 7.78
C MET A 14 1.75 -10.58 6.82
N LEU A 15 1.59 -11.89 7.03
CA LEU A 15 0.66 -12.70 6.26
C LEU A 15 -0.78 -12.25 6.49
N ALA A 16 -1.16 -12.01 7.75
CA ALA A 16 -2.46 -11.46 8.09
C ALA A 16 -2.69 -10.09 7.45
N ALA A 17 -1.67 -9.22 7.46
CA ALA A 17 -1.77 -7.90 6.84
C ALA A 17 -1.98 -7.98 5.33
N LEU A 18 -1.24 -8.87 4.64
CA LEU A 18 -1.40 -9.16 3.21
C LEU A 18 -2.79 -9.74 2.89
N SER A 19 -3.28 -10.66 3.73
CA SER A 19 -4.62 -11.24 3.57
C SER A 19 -5.71 -10.19 3.74
N LEU A 20 -5.59 -9.33 4.75
CA LEU A 20 -6.51 -8.22 4.96
C LEU A 20 -6.50 -7.25 3.79
N TRP A 21 -5.32 -6.95 3.23
CA TRP A 21 -5.21 -6.10 2.04
C TRP A 21 -5.92 -6.73 0.84
N GLY A 22 -5.65 -8.01 0.56
CA GLY A 22 -6.32 -8.72 -0.52
C GLY A 22 -7.84 -8.74 -0.36
N LEU A 23 -8.33 -8.99 0.86
CA LEU A 23 -9.77 -8.94 1.15
C LEU A 23 -10.35 -7.54 0.92
N ALA A 24 -9.70 -6.50 1.46
CA ALA A 24 -10.15 -5.11 1.33
C ALA A 24 -10.17 -4.66 -0.14
N HIS A 25 -9.18 -5.08 -0.93
CA HIS A 25 -9.07 -4.77 -2.35
C HIS A 25 -10.18 -5.46 -3.17
N MET A 26 -10.41 -6.76 -2.92
CA MET A 26 -11.52 -7.48 -3.57
C MET A 26 -12.88 -6.90 -3.18
N ALA A 27 -13.06 -6.49 -1.92
CA ALA A 27 -14.27 -5.82 -1.47
C ALA A 27 -14.47 -4.46 -2.15
N GLY A 28 -13.38 -3.69 -2.36
CA GLY A 28 -13.41 -2.37 -2.99
C GLY A 28 -14.06 -2.36 -4.37
N GLY A 29 -13.70 -3.32 -5.24
CA GLY A 29 -14.27 -3.45 -6.57
C GLY A 29 -15.50 -4.36 -6.65
N GLY A 30 -15.70 -5.24 -5.67
CA GLY A 30 -16.74 -6.27 -5.69
C GLY A 30 -18.04 -5.93 -4.95
N ILE A 31 -18.01 -4.96 -4.02
CA ILE A 31 -19.20 -4.56 -3.25
C ILE A 31 -19.84 -3.34 -3.91
N PRO A 32 -21.07 -3.45 -4.44
CA PRO A 32 -21.82 -2.32 -4.97
C PRO A 32 -22.29 -1.38 -3.84
N VAL A 33 -22.21 -0.08 -4.08
CA VAL A 33 -22.64 0.99 -3.18
C VAL A 33 -23.33 2.07 -4.00
N GLY A 34 -24.67 2.11 -3.93
CA GLY A 34 -25.47 2.98 -4.80
C GLY A 34 -25.26 2.61 -6.27
N ASP A 35 -24.95 3.61 -7.11
CA ASP A 35 -24.70 3.44 -8.54
C ASP A 35 -23.22 3.13 -8.86
N SER A 36 -22.39 2.89 -7.84
CA SER A 36 -20.96 2.63 -7.99
C SER A 36 -20.50 1.46 -7.10
N VAL A 37 -19.20 1.33 -6.88
CA VAL A 37 -18.56 0.32 -6.04
C VAL A 37 -17.95 0.95 -4.79
N LEU A 38 -17.59 0.13 -3.81
CA LEU A 38 -17.06 0.57 -2.52
C LEU A 38 -15.84 1.50 -2.66
N TYR A 39 -15.00 1.36 -3.70
CA TYR A 39 -13.91 2.29 -3.97
C TYR A 39 -14.33 3.75 -4.12
N SER A 40 -15.51 4.00 -4.68
CA SER A 40 -16.03 5.36 -4.86
C SER A 40 -16.57 5.99 -3.57
N LEU A 41 -16.71 5.23 -2.48
CA LEU A 41 -17.29 5.72 -1.23
C LEU A 41 -16.37 6.78 -0.57
N PRO A 42 -16.83 8.04 -0.41
CA PRO A 42 -16.11 9.04 0.36
C PRO A 42 -16.12 8.63 1.84
N LEU A 43 -14.95 8.56 2.48
CA LEU A 43 -14.85 8.27 3.91
C LEU A 43 -14.90 9.55 4.73
N ILE A 44 -14.09 10.54 4.34
CA ILE A 44 -14.06 11.86 4.97
C ILE A 44 -13.91 12.89 3.85
N PRO A 45 -14.95 13.68 3.53
CA PRO A 45 -14.85 14.70 2.48
C PRO A 45 -14.04 15.89 3.00
N ILE A 46 -12.71 15.80 2.95
CA ILE A 46 -11.80 16.87 3.40
C ILE A 46 -11.80 18.03 2.40
N VAL A 47 -11.79 17.71 1.09
CA VAL A 47 -11.98 18.66 -0.01
C VAL A 47 -12.94 18.00 -1.00
N GLY A 48 -14.01 18.71 -1.35
CA GLY A 48 -15.01 18.31 -2.34
C GLY A 48 -15.27 19.47 -3.27
N THR A 49 -14.51 19.57 -4.37
CA THR A 49 -14.77 20.54 -5.44
C THR A 49 -14.85 19.80 -6.77
N GLY A 50 -16.07 19.68 -7.31
CA GLY A 50 -16.31 18.95 -8.56
C GLY A 50 -15.97 17.46 -8.43
N GLU A 51 -15.13 16.96 -9.33
CA GLU A 51 -14.69 15.55 -9.38
C GLU A 51 -13.66 15.17 -8.31
N MET A 52 -13.08 16.16 -7.60
CA MET A 52 -12.05 15.93 -6.60
C MET A 52 -12.68 15.73 -5.21
N THR A 53 -12.72 14.47 -4.78
CA THR A 53 -13.05 14.07 -3.41
C THR A 53 -11.83 13.41 -2.78
N ILE A 54 -11.26 14.05 -1.76
CA ILE A 54 -10.13 13.51 -1.02
C ILE A 54 -10.62 12.45 -0.03
N LEU A 55 -9.89 11.34 0.07
CA LEU A 55 -10.10 10.23 0.99
C LEU A 55 -11.39 9.44 0.77
N LYS A 56 -11.45 8.78 -0.38
CA LYS A 56 -12.35 7.65 -0.62
C LYS A 56 -11.78 6.37 0.02
N TYR A 57 -12.60 5.33 0.03
CA TYR A 57 -12.17 3.98 0.42
C TYR A 57 -10.94 3.52 -0.36
N ASP A 58 -10.85 3.90 -1.63
CA ASP A 58 -9.73 3.62 -2.53
C ASP A 58 -8.39 4.11 -1.98
N GLN A 59 -8.28 5.40 -1.68
CA GLN A 59 -7.08 6.00 -1.12
C GLN A 59 -6.67 5.37 0.23
N LEU A 60 -7.63 4.91 1.03
CA LEU A 60 -7.34 4.17 2.27
C LEU A 60 -6.72 2.80 1.98
N VAL A 61 -7.31 2.04 1.05
CA VAL A 61 -6.78 0.73 0.63
C VAL A 61 -5.39 0.87 0.01
N HIS A 62 -5.16 1.93 -0.77
CA HIS A 62 -3.86 2.28 -1.33
C HIS A 62 -2.81 2.55 -0.25
N ALA A 63 -3.10 3.46 0.70
CA ALA A 63 -2.16 3.72 1.79
C ALA A 63 -1.86 2.47 2.63
N TYR A 64 -2.88 1.68 2.98
CA TYR A 64 -2.68 0.44 3.72
C TYR A 64 -1.86 -0.58 2.91
N GLY A 65 -2.26 -0.84 1.67
CA GLY A 65 -1.64 -1.83 0.79
C GLY A 65 -0.18 -1.55 0.47
N PHE A 66 0.15 -0.29 0.15
CA PHE A 66 1.53 0.08 -0.15
C PHE A 66 2.38 0.27 1.11
N GLY A 67 1.76 0.56 2.27
CA GLY A 67 2.43 0.41 3.57
C GLY A 67 2.83 -1.04 3.85
N VAL A 68 1.92 -2.00 3.66
CA VAL A 68 2.21 -3.44 3.79
C VAL A 68 3.26 -3.88 2.78
N THR A 69 3.18 -3.39 1.53
CA THR A 69 4.17 -3.67 0.49
C THR A 69 5.57 -3.17 0.89
N ALA A 70 5.69 -1.94 1.39
CA ALA A 70 6.96 -1.41 1.89
C ALA A 70 7.50 -2.26 3.04
N TRP A 71 6.63 -2.71 3.95
CA TRP A 71 7.04 -3.58 5.05
C TRP A 71 7.54 -4.95 4.57
N VAL A 72 6.86 -5.56 3.60
CA VAL A 72 7.31 -6.81 2.95
C VAL A 72 8.68 -6.64 2.30
N LEU A 73 8.88 -5.54 1.55
CA LEU A 73 10.14 -5.24 0.88
C LEU A 73 11.27 -4.99 1.88
N TRP A 74 10.99 -4.28 2.98
CA TRP A 74 11.93 -4.13 4.08
C TRP A 74 12.30 -5.48 4.69
N HIS A 75 11.31 -6.36 4.95
CA HIS A 75 11.55 -7.67 5.53
C HIS A 75 12.46 -8.52 4.63
N LEU A 76 12.19 -8.54 3.33
CA LEU A 76 13.02 -9.23 2.35
C LEU A 76 14.43 -8.64 2.31
N MET A 77 14.58 -7.32 2.34
CA MET A 77 15.89 -6.67 2.34
C MET A 77 16.66 -6.95 3.63
N ALA A 78 16.02 -6.86 4.80
CA ALA A 78 16.62 -7.12 6.10
C ALA A 78 16.99 -8.59 6.29
N HIS A 79 16.23 -9.51 5.67
CA HIS A 79 16.50 -10.94 5.69
C HIS A 79 17.68 -11.32 4.79
N ASN A 80 17.70 -10.84 3.53
CA ASN A 80 18.72 -11.21 2.55
C ASN A 80 20.00 -10.37 2.64
N HIS A 81 19.90 -9.14 3.17
CA HIS A 81 21.01 -8.19 3.27
C HIS A 81 21.11 -7.60 4.69
N PRO A 82 21.36 -8.42 5.72
CA PRO A 82 21.38 -7.99 7.11
C PRO A 82 22.43 -6.91 7.41
N ALA A 83 23.50 -6.81 6.59
CA ALA A 83 24.51 -5.76 6.69
C ALA A 83 23.95 -4.35 6.45
N LEU A 84 22.77 -4.20 5.85
CA LEU A 84 22.10 -2.91 5.67
C LEU A 84 21.41 -2.42 6.94
N ARG A 85 21.24 -3.26 7.98
CA ARG A 85 20.66 -2.82 9.26
C ARG A 85 21.52 -1.71 9.88
N GLY A 86 20.86 -0.70 10.43
CA GLY A 86 21.52 0.50 10.96
C GLY A 86 21.82 1.59 9.92
N SER A 87 21.65 1.31 8.63
CA SER A 87 21.71 2.33 7.57
C SER A 87 20.33 2.97 7.32
N ARG A 88 20.30 4.14 6.69
CA ARG A 88 19.04 4.73 6.18
C ARG A 88 18.49 3.96 4.97
N THR A 89 19.38 3.31 4.22
CA THR A 89 19.05 2.59 2.98
C THR A 89 18.00 1.51 3.19
N ILE A 90 18.08 0.79 4.31
CA ILE A 90 17.14 -0.29 4.63
C ILE A 90 15.70 0.21 4.77
N TYR A 91 15.48 1.50 5.02
CA TYR A 91 14.15 2.10 5.12
C TYR A 91 13.76 2.88 3.85
N VAL A 92 14.69 3.64 3.29
CA VAL A 92 14.41 4.49 2.11
C VAL A 92 14.09 3.65 0.88
N TYR A 93 14.84 2.58 0.63
CA TYR A 93 14.68 1.80 -0.60
C TYR A 93 13.37 1.02 -0.63
N PRO A 94 12.92 0.35 0.45
CA PRO A 94 11.60 -0.26 0.47
C PRO A 94 10.45 0.74 0.28
N ALA A 95 10.55 1.96 0.83
CA ALA A 95 9.54 2.98 0.59
C ALA A 95 9.47 3.38 -0.90
N LEU A 96 10.60 3.70 -1.51
CA LEU A 96 10.66 4.06 -2.93
C LEU A 96 10.21 2.90 -3.83
N ALA A 97 10.62 1.68 -3.51
CA ALA A 97 10.22 0.49 -4.26
C ALA A 97 8.71 0.22 -4.14
N ALA A 98 8.11 0.41 -2.97
CA ALA A 98 6.66 0.32 -2.80
C ALA A 98 5.92 1.40 -3.60
N MET A 99 6.43 2.64 -3.64
CA MET A 99 5.88 3.70 -4.48
C MET A 99 5.97 3.34 -5.98
N GLY A 100 7.08 2.75 -6.41
CA GLY A 100 7.25 2.26 -7.79
C GLY A 100 6.26 1.13 -8.13
N LEU A 101 6.04 0.19 -7.21
CA LEU A 101 4.98 -0.82 -7.37
C LEU A 101 3.58 -0.20 -7.37
N GLY A 102 3.38 0.91 -6.65
CA GLY A 102 2.18 1.74 -6.71
C GLY A 102 1.92 2.29 -8.09
N ALA A 103 2.95 2.87 -8.72
CA ALA A 103 2.83 3.31 -10.11
C ALA A 103 2.51 2.17 -11.08
N VAL A 104 3.06 0.97 -10.84
CA VAL A 104 2.70 -0.22 -11.64
C VAL A 104 1.23 -0.61 -11.43
N ASN A 105 0.69 -0.47 -10.22
CA ASN A 105 -0.74 -0.69 -9.96
C ASN A 105 -1.60 0.27 -10.78
N GLU A 106 -1.27 1.56 -10.81
CA GLU A 106 -1.99 2.55 -11.64
C GLU A 106 -1.94 2.23 -13.14
N ILE A 107 -0.82 1.68 -13.62
CA ILE A 107 -0.71 1.22 -15.02
C ILE A 107 -1.69 0.06 -15.29
N ILE A 108 -1.84 -0.87 -14.35
CA ILE A 108 -2.77 -2.00 -14.46
C ILE A 108 -4.22 -1.49 -14.45
N GLU A 109 -4.53 -0.56 -13.54
CA GLU A 109 -5.86 0.07 -13.45
C GLU A 109 -6.21 0.84 -14.73
N PHE A 110 -5.25 1.61 -15.27
CA PHE A 110 -5.42 2.26 -16.57
C PHE A 110 -5.72 1.25 -17.68
N GLY A 111 -5.02 0.11 -17.69
CA GLY A 111 -5.33 -1.00 -18.59
C GLY A 111 -6.76 -1.51 -18.42
N ALA A 112 -7.25 -1.67 -17.18
CA ALA A 112 -8.62 -2.10 -16.90
C ALA A 112 -9.66 -1.10 -17.42
N VAL A 113 -9.44 0.21 -17.24
CA VAL A 113 -10.29 1.29 -17.78
C VAL A 113 -10.43 1.19 -19.31
N LEU A 114 -9.35 0.83 -20.01
CA LEU A 114 -9.38 0.68 -21.47
C LEU A 114 -10.13 -0.57 -21.95
N MET A 115 -10.23 -1.61 -21.11
CA MET A 115 -10.80 -2.91 -21.47
C MET A 115 -12.26 -3.08 -21.03
N VAL A 116 -12.64 -2.45 -19.92
CA VAL A 116 -13.95 -2.61 -19.30
C VAL A 116 -14.65 -1.25 -19.23
N PRO A 117 -15.81 -1.08 -19.87
CA PRO A 117 -16.61 0.13 -19.71
C PRO A 117 -17.00 0.32 -18.24
N GLU A 118 -16.88 1.55 -17.74
CA GLU A 118 -17.34 1.96 -16.40
C GLU A 118 -16.76 1.12 -15.24
N THR A 119 -15.43 1.02 -15.17
CA THR A 119 -14.73 0.41 -14.03
C THR A 119 -14.97 1.10 -12.70
N ASN A 120 -15.49 2.34 -12.69
CA ASN A 120 -15.72 3.15 -11.48
C ASN A 120 -14.46 3.46 -10.64
N VAL A 121 -13.28 3.27 -11.23
CA VAL A 121 -11.94 3.63 -10.71
C VAL A 121 -11.11 4.30 -11.81
N GLY A 122 -10.16 5.15 -11.43
CA GLY A 122 -9.28 5.90 -12.33
C GLY A 122 -9.67 7.36 -12.54
N GLY A 123 -9.06 7.97 -13.56
CA GLY A 123 -9.16 9.41 -13.83
C GLY A 123 -8.04 10.22 -13.14
N TYR A 124 -7.74 11.40 -13.69
CA TYR A 124 -6.55 12.18 -13.32
C TYR A 124 -6.42 12.43 -11.81
N TYR A 125 -7.51 12.89 -11.17
CA TYR A 125 -7.50 13.19 -9.75
C TYR A 125 -7.44 11.94 -8.87
N ASN A 126 -8.11 10.84 -9.24
CA ASN A 126 -8.06 9.60 -8.46
C ASN A 126 -6.65 9.04 -8.49
N THR A 127 -6.11 8.78 -9.69
CA THR A 127 -4.77 8.22 -9.88
C THR A 127 -3.68 9.03 -9.16
N LEU A 128 -3.73 10.37 -9.22
CA LEU A 128 -2.75 11.19 -8.49
C LEU A 128 -2.93 11.14 -6.98
N LEU A 129 -4.17 11.06 -6.48
CA LEU A 129 -4.42 10.83 -5.06
C LEU A 129 -3.92 9.44 -4.66
N ASP A 130 -4.18 8.41 -5.45
CA ASP A 130 -3.73 7.04 -5.17
C ASP A 130 -2.21 6.98 -5.08
N VAL A 131 -1.49 7.61 -6.01
CA VAL A 131 -0.02 7.76 -5.91
C VAL A 131 0.41 8.50 -4.64
N CYS A 132 -0.29 9.58 -4.24
CA CYS A 132 -0.02 10.28 -2.99
C CYS A 132 -0.23 9.38 -1.76
N PHE A 133 -1.30 8.58 -1.74
CA PHE A 133 -1.62 7.69 -0.63
C PHE A 133 -0.70 6.47 -0.60
N ASN A 134 -0.26 5.96 -1.76
CA ASN A 134 0.80 4.96 -1.87
C ASN A 134 2.08 5.46 -1.19
N ALA A 135 2.48 6.69 -1.48
CA ALA A 135 3.63 7.35 -0.87
C ALA A 135 3.48 7.50 0.64
N LEU A 136 2.33 8.01 1.09
CA LEU A 136 2.02 8.19 2.50
C LEU A 136 2.12 6.87 3.26
N GLY A 137 1.46 5.81 2.76
CA GLY A 137 1.49 4.48 3.34
C GLY A 137 2.90 3.91 3.46
N ALA A 138 3.66 3.97 2.36
CA ALA A 138 5.03 3.48 2.30
C ALA A 138 5.96 4.20 3.30
N VAL A 139 5.89 5.53 3.37
CA VAL A 139 6.70 6.34 4.30
C VAL A 139 6.31 6.06 5.75
N LEU A 140 5.02 6.05 6.07
CA LEU A 140 4.54 5.78 7.43
C LEU A 140 4.99 4.39 7.91
N ALA A 141 4.87 3.37 7.05
CA ALA A 141 5.33 2.03 7.37
C ALA A 141 6.83 2.01 7.71
N MET A 142 7.67 2.68 6.92
CA MET A 142 9.11 2.74 7.17
C MET A 142 9.48 3.54 8.42
N VAL A 143 8.74 4.60 8.73
CA VAL A 143 8.90 5.32 10.01
C VAL A 143 8.56 4.40 11.18
N ILE A 144 7.44 3.66 11.13
CA ILE A 144 7.04 2.73 12.19
C ILE A 144 8.10 1.65 12.38
N VAL A 145 8.55 1.02 11.30
CA VAL A 145 9.60 -0.01 11.34
C VAL A 145 10.88 0.53 11.98
N ALA A 146 11.35 1.71 11.56
CA ALA A 146 12.55 2.33 12.12
C ALA A 146 12.42 2.60 13.64
N ARG A 147 11.24 3.05 14.10
CA ARG A 147 10.98 3.28 15.53
C ARG A 147 10.97 1.98 16.33
N VAL A 148 10.37 0.92 15.77
CA VAL A 148 10.35 -0.41 16.41
C VAL A 148 11.76 -1.00 16.51
N GLU A 149 12.58 -0.90 15.46
CA GLU A 149 13.97 -1.37 15.49
C GLU A 149 14.84 -0.57 16.48
N ALA A 150 14.66 0.75 16.55
CA ALA A 150 15.35 1.59 17.52
C ALA A 150 15.01 1.20 18.97
N GLY A 151 13.72 0.99 19.27
CA GLY A 151 13.28 0.55 20.61
C GLY A 151 13.83 -0.82 21.00
N ARG A 152 13.90 -1.77 20.06
CA ARG A 152 14.52 -3.10 20.28
C ARG A 152 16.01 -3.01 20.55
N THR A 153 16.71 -2.08 19.92
CA THR A 153 18.15 -1.88 20.11
C THR A 153 18.43 -1.26 21.48
N ALA A 154 17.62 -0.29 21.91
CA ALA A 154 17.74 0.33 23.22
C ALA A 154 17.41 -0.63 24.39
N ALA A 155 16.60 -1.67 24.14
CA ALA A 155 16.20 -2.65 25.15
C ALA A 155 17.17 -3.85 25.28
N ARG A 156 18.24 -3.93 24.49
CA ARG A 156 19.28 -4.97 24.64
C ARG A 156 20.29 -4.51 25.71
N PRO A 157 20.44 -5.24 26.83
CA PRO A 157 21.39 -4.90 27.89
C PRO A 157 22.85 -5.02 27.45
#